data_AF-A0A954BUG3-F1
#
_entry.id   AF-A0A954BUG3-F1
#
_cell.length_a   1.000
_cell.length_b   1.000
_cell.length_c   1.000
_cell.angle_alpha   90.00
_cell.angle_beta   90.00
_cell.angle_gamma   90.00
#
_symmetry.space_group_name_H-M   'P 1'
#
loop_
_entity.id
_entity.type
_entity.pdbx_description
1 polymer ?
#
loop_
_entity_poly.entity_id
_entity_poly.type
_entity_poly.pdbx_seq_one_letter_code
_entity_poly.pdbx_strand_id
1 'polypeptide(L)'
;AISLDGSTAEIHDNFRRQPGSYDHTIRAIKDAQAEGLTVQINTTISRWNMNDIDALCELMQKLGLTLWAAFFLVPTGRGEEKDEISPEEYEIALNKLYETAKAADFDLKTTAAPHYRRVVLQHQREAGGSGDSSRYMRPRKEGGGPEDRKSDGPPAWVLRDMKPGGWTRGDSIGRAARGVNDGNGFIFIDHVGEVYPSGFLPLKCGNVKEKSIIDIYRNNPHLKKMRDFSQLKGKCWACDYRDVCGGARSRAFAVTGDYMASEAWCTYVPPALEHVEGVNWLAPDMLIKDVREYLKPEDVKKFEKPV
;
A
#
# COMPACT_ATOMS: atom_id res chain seq x y z
N ALA A 1 -8.16 2.23 -17.38
CA ALA A 1 -6.86 2.60 -16.78
C ALA A 1 -5.79 2.51 -17.86
N ILE A 2 -4.88 3.46 -17.90
CA ILE A 2 -3.82 3.58 -18.90
C ILE A 2 -2.48 3.64 -18.15
N SER A 3 -1.44 3.08 -18.73
CA SER A 3 -0.12 3.05 -18.10
C SER A 3 0.74 4.24 -18.51
N LEU A 4 1.37 4.91 -17.55
CA LEU A 4 2.30 6.01 -17.80
C LEU A 4 3.42 6.01 -16.74
N ASP A 5 4.60 5.52 -17.09
CA ASP A 5 5.74 5.35 -16.17
C ASP A 5 6.88 6.37 -16.33
N GLY A 6 6.71 7.43 -17.13
CA GLY A 6 7.69 8.50 -17.29
C GLY A 6 7.02 9.81 -17.70
N SER A 7 7.60 10.94 -17.32
CA SER A 7 7.11 12.29 -17.65
C SER A 7 7.40 12.68 -19.11
N THR A 8 8.30 11.94 -19.77
CA THR A 8 8.70 12.14 -21.17
C THR A 8 8.62 10.84 -21.96
N ALA A 9 8.61 10.97 -23.30
CA ALA A 9 8.63 9.83 -24.21
C ALA A 9 9.89 8.96 -24.02
N GLU A 10 11.06 9.58 -23.83
CA GLU A 10 12.31 8.85 -23.62
C GLU A 10 12.24 7.92 -22.41
N ILE A 11 11.78 8.42 -21.26
CA ILE A 11 11.71 7.65 -20.01
C ILE A 11 10.64 6.57 -20.12
N HIS A 12 9.44 6.94 -20.58
CA HIS A 12 8.32 6.01 -20.66
C HIS A 12 8.56 4.89 -21.68
N ASP A 13 9.00 5.22 -22.90
CA ASP A 13 9.22 4.23 -23.96
C ASP A 13 10.39 3.30 -23.62
N ASN A 14 11.45 3.82 -22.98
CA ASN A 14 12.56 3.00 -22.51
C ASN A 14 12.12 2.02 -21.42
N PHE A 15 11.31 2.48 -20.46
CA PHE A 15 10.72 1.61 -19.43
C PHE A 15 9.81 0.53 -20.06
N ARG A 16 8.92 0.94 -20.98
CA ARG A 16 7.96 0.06 -21.65
C ARG A 16 8.55 -0.82 -22.75
N ARG A 17 9.80 -0.55 -23.14
CA ARG A 17 10.49 -1.20 -24.27
C ARG A 17 9.70 -1.12 -25.58
N GLN A 18 9.01 0.01 -25.79
CA GLN A 18 8.15 0.22 -26.95
C GLN A 18 8.20 1.68 -27.42
N PRO A 19 8.95 2.00 -28.49
CA PRO A 19 8.98 3.34 -29.06
C PRO A 19 7.58 3.84 -29.49
N GLY A 20 7.28 5.11 -29.21
CA GLY A 20 6.00 5.75 -29.49
C GLY A 20 4.88 5.42 -28.50
N SER A 21 5.16 4.63 -27.46
CA SER A 21 4.14 4.22 -26.47
C SER A 21 3.65 5.39 -25.61
N TYR A 22 4.50 6.39 -25.37
CA TYR A 22 4.15 7.61 -24.66
C TYR A 22 3.11 8.42 -25.43
N ASP A 23 3.37 8.71 -26.70
CA ASP A 23 2.44 9.48 -27.53
C ASP A 23 1.10 8.77 -27.69
N HIS A 24 1.14 7.44 -27.84
CA HIS A 24 -0.06 6.61 -27.85
C HIS A 24 -0.83 6.70 -26.52
N THR A 25 -0.12 6.69 -25.39
CA THR A 25 -0.71 6.85 -24.04
C THR A 25 -1.37 8.22 -23.89
N ILE A 26 -0.68 9.31 -24.24
CA ILE A 26 -1.21 10.68 -24.15
C ILE A 26 -2.42 10.86 -25.05
N ARG A 27 -2.39 10.33 -26.28
CA ARG A 27 -3.55 10.34 -27.18
C ARG A 27 -4.73 9.56 -26.58
N ALA A 28 -4.50 8.35 -26.06
CA ALA A 28 -5.56 7.55 -25.47
C ALA A 28 -6.23 8.23 -24.26
N ILE A 29 -5.47 9.00 -23.46
CA ILE A 29 -6.01 9.83 -22.37
C ILE A 29 -6.95 10.88 -22.94
N LYS A 30 -6.51 11.64 -23.95
CA LYS A 30 -7.30 12.71 -24.58
C LYS A 30 -8.56 12.17 -25.25
N ASP A 31 -8.46 11.08 -25.99
CA ASP A 31 -9.59 10.44 -26.66
C ASP A 31 -10.63 9.97 -25.63
N ALA A 32 -10.19 9.32 -24.55
CA ALA A 32 -11.08 8.90 -23.47
C ALA A 32 -11.81 10.10 -22.81
N GLN A 33 -11.10 11.20 -22.57
CA GLN A 33 -11.68 12.41 -21.99
C GLN A 33 -12.67 13.09 -22.95
N ALA A 34 -12.39 13.11 -24.26
CA ALA A 34 -13.29 13.66 -25.27
C ALA A 34 -14.64 12.91 -25.31
N GLU A 35 -14.62 11.61 -25.05
CA GLU A 35 -15.82 10.77 -24.92
C GLU A 35 -16.46 10.82 -23.51
N GLY A 36 -15.97 11.68 -22.62
CA GLY A 36 -16.49 11.84 -21.26
C GLY A 36 -16.15 10.69 -20.30
N LEU A 37 -15.18 9.83 -20.63
CA LEU A 37 -14.72 8.75 -19.76
C LEU A 37 -13.76 9.27 -18.69
N THR A 38 -13.88 8.73 -17.47
CA THR A 38 -12.93 8.97 -16.39
C THR A 38 -11.61 8.23 -16.64
N VAL A 39 -10.49 8.91 -16.43
CA VAL A 39 -9.16 8.34 -16.66
C VAL A 39 -8.48 7.95 -15.35
N GLN A 40 -7.95 6.72 -15.31
CA GLN A 40 -7.03 6.28 -14.27
C GLN A 40 -5.65 6.03 -14.89
N ILE A 41 -4.60 6.53 -14.25
CA ILE A 41 -3.21 6.24 -14.62
C ILE A 41 -2.59 5.23 -13.66
N ASN A 42 -1.84 4.29 -14.21
CA ASN A 42 -1.00 3.35 -13.47
C ASN A 42 0.48 3.63 -13.78
N THR A 43 1.28 3.85 -12.75
CA THR A 43 2.73 4.13 -12.86
C THR A 43 3.46 3.14 -11.96
N THR A 44 4.46 2.44 -12.48
CA THR A 44 5.36 1.62 -11.66
C THR A 44 6.56 2.46 -11.23
N ILE A 45 6.73 2.70 -9.94
CA ILE A 45 7.88 3.40 -9.39
C ILE A 45 9.05 2.40 -9.32
N SER A 46 10.18 2.76 -9.92
CA SER A 46 11.37 1.92 -10.05
C SER A 46 12.63 2.78 -10.23
N ARG A 47 13.82 2.17 -10.24
CA ARG A 47 15.07 2.93 -10.47
C ARG A 47 15.10 3.70 -11.80
N TRP A 48 14.27 3.30 -12.76
CA TRP A 48 14.22 3.90 -14.09
C TRP A 48 13.56 5.29 -14.11
N ASN A 49 12.66 5.56 -13.17
CA ASN A 49 11.90 6.81 -13.12
C ASN A 49 11.96 7.52 -11.76
N MET A 50 12.76 7.02 -10.81
CA MET A 50 12.90 7.66 -9.51
C MET A 50 13.44 9.09 -9.62
N ASN A 51 14.40 9.34 -10.51
CA ASN A 51 14.92 10.68 -10.79
C ASN A 51 13.90 11.61 -11.47
N ASP A 52 12.82 11.05 -12.01
CA ASP A 52 11.76 11.74 -12.75
C ASP A 52 10.49 11.94 -11.91
N ILE A 53 10.49 11.49 -10.66
CA ILE A 53 9.28 11.43 -9.82
C ILE A 53 8.60 12.79 -9.62
N ASP A 54 9.38 13.88 -9.53
CA ASP A 54 8.84 15.23 -9.37
C ASP A 54 8.10 15.69 -10.64
N ALA A 55 8.72 15.49 -11.80
CA ALA A 55 8.10 15.81 -13.08
C ALA A 55 6.86 14.93 -13.35
N LEU A 56 6.90 13.66 -12.94
CA LEU A 56 5.72 12.78 -12.95
C LEU A 56 4.59 13.33 -12.08
N CYS A 57 4.86 13.71 -10.83
CA CYS A 57 3.87 14.30 -9.93
C CYS A 57 3.24 15.58 -10.50
N GLU A 58 4.04 16.44 -11.15
CA GLU A 58 3.53 17.62 -11.86
C GLU A 58 2.69 17.26 -13.08
N LEU A 59 3.11 16.27 -13.86
CA LEU A 59 2.40 15.83 -15.06
C LEU A 59 1.02 15.27 -14.70
N MET A 60 0.92 14.42 -13.67
CA MET A 60 -0.36 13.83 -13.26
C MET A 60 -1.41 14.90 -12.91
N GLN A 61 -1.00 16.02 -12.34
CA GLN A 61 -1.88 17.16 -12.03
C GLN A 61 -2.40 17.88 -13.28
N LYS A 62 -1.67 17.83 -14.39
CA LYS A 62 -2.03 18.49 -15.65
C LYS A 62 -2.90 17.61 -16.56
N LEU A 63 -2.96 16.29 -16.30
CA LEU A 63 -3.61 15.32 -17.19
C LEU A 63 -5.13 15.14 -16.96
N GLY A 64 -5.75 15.82 -15.99
CA GLY A 64 -7.19 15.72 -15.76
C GLY A 64 -7.65 14.32 -15.35
N LEU A 65 -6.91 13.70 -14.42
CA LEU A 65 -7.14 12.32 -13.98
C LEU A 65 -8.29 12.24 -12.98
N THR A 66 -8.90 11.06 -12.88
CA THR A 66 -9.78 10.70 -11.76
C THR A 66 -9.01 9.96 -10.67
N LEU A 67 -8.05 9.10 -11.06
CA LEU A 67 -7.25 8.31 -10.13
C LEU A 67 -5.82 8.10 -10.64
N TRP A 68 -4.84 8.31 -9.78
CA TRP A 68 -3.47 7.85 -9.98
C TRP A 68 -3.16 6.68 -9.05
N ALA A 69 -2.83 5.53 -9.65
CA ALA A 69 -2.38 4.35 -8.95
C ALA A 69 -0.86 4.19 -9.12
N ALA A 70 -0.11 4.48 -8.05
CA ALA A 70 1.32 4.26 -7.99
C ALA A 70 1.60 2.81 -7.54
N PHE A 71 2.23 2.03 -8.40
CA PHE A 71 2.63 0.65 -8.17
C PHE A 71 4.07 0.64 -7.71
N PHE A 72 4.30 0.01 -6.57
CA PHE A 72 5.62 -0.23 -6.03
C PHE A 72 6.02 -1.66 -6.37
N LEU A 73 7.27 -1.84 -6.80
CA LEU A 73 7.71 -3.08 -7.41
C LEU A 73 7.66 -4.22 -6.36
N VAL A 74 7.21 -5.39 -6.83
CA VAL A 74 7.32 -6.65 -6.11
C VAL A 74 8.22 -7.50 -6.98
N PRO A 75 9.35 -8.01 -6.46
CA PRO A 75 10.34 -8.74 -7.28
C PRO A 75 9.80 -10.13 -7.62
N THR A 76 8.90 -10.18 -8.59
CA THR A 76 8.25 -11.38 -9.09
C THR A 76 7.97 -11.26 -10.59
N GLY A 77 7.93 -12.39 -11.29
CA GLY A 77 7.72 -12.43 -12.73
C GLY A 77 8.83 -11.72 -13.49
N ARG A 78 8.48 -10.64 -14.21
CA ARG A 78 9.43 -9.81 -14.99
C ARG A 78 10.10 -8.71 -14.16
N GLY A 79 9.60 -8.44 -12.96
CA GLY A 79 10.20 -7.48 -12.04
C GLY A 79 11.33 -8.15 -11.28
N GLU A 80 12.54 -7.62 -11.39
CA GLU A 80 13.70 -8.12 -10.67
C GLU A 80 14.06 -7.18 -9.52
N GLU A 81 14.64 -7.71 -8.44
CA GLU A 81 15.09 -6.91 -7.29
C GLU A 81 16.03 -5.79 -7.71
N LYS A 82 16.86 -6.02 -8.73
CA LYS A 82 17.73 -4.99 -9.27
C LYS A 82 16.94 -3.76 -9.69
N ASP A 83 15.70 -3.87 -10.18
CA ASP A 83 14.88 -2.76 -10.71
C ASP A 83 14.19 -1.93 -9.62
N GLU A 84 14.24 -2.40 -8.37
CA GLU A 84 13.70 -1.71 -7.21
C GLU A 84 14.51 -0.43 -6.91
N ILE A 85 13.85 0.56 -6.32
CA ILE A 85 14.51 1.73 -5.71
C ILE A 85 15.03 1.36 -4.32
N SER A 86 15.89 2.16 -3.70
CA SER A 86 16.35 1.89 -2.33
C SER A 86 15.23 2.06 -1.28
N PRO A 87 15.37 1.51 -0.06
CA PRO A 87 14.45 1.78 1.04
C PRO A 87 14.29 3.28 1.37
N GLU A 88 15.36 4.06 1.24
CA GLU A 88 15.34 5.51 1.43
C GLU A 88 14.59 6.22 0.30
N GLU A 89 14.82 5.80 -0.94
CA GLU A 89 14.07 6.28 -2.10
C GLU A 89 12.58 5.93 -2.01
N TYR A 90 12.23 4.78 -1.42
CA TYR A 90 10.84 4.46 -1.07
C TYR A 90 10.23 5.54 -0.16
N GLU A 91 10.91 5.87 0.93
CA GLU A 91 10.43 6.88 1.87
C GLU A 91 10.25 8.24 1.15
N ILE A 92 11.22 8.63 0.33
CA ILE A 92 11.15 9.85 -0.49
C ILE A 92 9.94 9.82 -1.42
N ALA A 93 9.76 8.72 -2.17
CA ALA A 93 8.66 8.57 -3.12
C ALA A 93 7.30 8.65 -2.42
N LEU A 94 7.12 7.96 -1.30
CA LEU A 94 5.87 7.99 -0.53
C LEU A 94 5.54 9.39 -0.02
N ASN A 95 6.53 10.15 0.44
CA ASN A 95 6.35 11.53 0.88
C ASN A 95 5.99 12.46 -0.29
N LYS A 96 6.62 12.29 -1.46
CA LYS A 96 6.24 13.04 -2.67
C LYS A 96 4.81 12.71 -3.12
N LEU A 97 4.42 11.44 -3.08
CA LEU A 97 3.04 11.02 -3.36
C LEU A 97 2.06 11.59 -2.32
N TYR A 98 2.45 11.73 -1.06
CA TYR A 98 1.65 12.38 -0.02
C TYR A 98 1.40 13.86 -0.35
N GLU A 99 2.46 14.63 -0.62
CA GLU A 99 2.30 16.06 -0.98
C GLU A 99 1.52 16.24 -2.29
N THR A 100 1.72 15.35 -3.26
CA THR A 100 0.97 15.40 -4.53
C THR A 100 -0.50 15.11 -4.29
N ALA A 101 -0.84 14.07 -3.52
CA ALA A 101 -2.24 13.73 -3.24
C ALA A 101 -2.96 14.84 -2.46
N LYS A 102 -2.24 15.58 -1.62
CA LYS A 102 -2.75 16.74 -0.88
C LYS A 102 -3.11 17.92 -1.78
N ALA A 103 -2.37 18.12 -2.87
CA ALA A 103 -2.54 19.26 -3.78
C ALA A 103 -3.38 18.93 -5.03
N ALA A 104 -3.28 17.71 -5.56
CA ALA A 104 -3.90 17.28 -6.81
C ALA A 104 -5.43 17.26 -6.71
N ASP A 105 -6.19 17.42 -7.80
CA ASP A 105 -7.67 17.29 -7.83
C ASP A 105 -8.18 15.86 -8.13
N PHE A 106 -7.31 14.87 -8.08
CA PHE A 106 -7.62 13.45 -8.33
C PHE A 106 -7.36 12.60 -7.09
N ASP A 107 -7.85 11.35 -7.11
CA ASP A 107 -7.56 10.36 -6.06
C ASP A 107 -6.17 9.73 -6.26
N LEU A 108 -5.45 9.45 -5.18
CA LEU A 108 -4.18 8.75 -5.22
C LEU A 108 -4.22 7.47 -4.38
N LYS A 109 -3.77 6.37 -4.97
CA LYS A 109 -3.54 5.12 -4.23
C LYS A 109 -2.18 4.53 -4.51
N THR A 110 -1.67 3.79 -3.54
CA THR A 110 -0.49 2.94 -3.72
C THR A 110 -0.88 1.48 -3.84
N THR A 111 -0.19 0.74 -4.70
CA THR A 111 -0.30 -0.72 -4.84
C THR A 111 1.02 -1.34 -4.41
N ALA A 112 0.93 -2.41 -3.61
CA ALA A 112 2.09 -3.04 -2.97
C ALA A 112 2.94 -2.07 -2.14
N ALA A 113 2.38 -0.99 -1.60
CA ALA A 113 3.06 -0.08 -0.69
C ALA A 113 2.12 0.36 0.44
N PRO A 114 1.68 -0.58 1.30
CA PRO A 114 0.71 -0.26 2.36
C PRO A 114 1.30 0.65 3.44
N HIS A 115 2.63 0.79 3.51
CA HIS A 115 3.30 1.78 4.35
C HIS A 115 3.01 3.23 3.95
N TYR A 116 2.42 3.50 2.78
CA TYR A 116 1.90 4.83 2.46
C TYR A 116 0.87 5.30 3.51
N ARG A 117 0.07 4.38 4.06
CA ARG A 117 -0.87 4.69 5.14
C ARG A 117 -0.14 5.12 6.42
N ARG A 118 1.03 4.54 6.72
CA ARG A 118 1.90 5.01 7.81
C ARG A 118 2.35 6.45 7.52
N VAL A 119 2.87 6.72 6.32
CA VAL A 119 3.36 8.07 5.95
C VAL A 119 2.26 9.11 6.11
N VAL A 120 1.05 8.83 5.60
CA VAL A 120 -0.12 9.70 5.80
C VAL A 120 -0.36 9.97 7.30
N LEU A 121 -0.37 8.91 8.12
CA LEU A 121 -0.59 9.04 9.57
C LEU A 121 0.53 9.82 10.28
N GLN A 122 1.79 9.65 9.89
CA GLN A 122 2.92 10.40 10.45
C GLN A 122 2.76 11.90 10.21
N HIS A 123 2.49 12.30 8.97
CA HIS A 123 2.23 13.70 8.63
C HIS A 123 1.02 14.27 9.37
N GLN A 124 -0.02 13.47 9.61
CA GLN A 124 -1.14 13.90 10.43
C GLN A 124 -0.76 14.18 11.87
N ARG A 125 0.07 13.32 12.49
CA ARG A 125 0.57 13.54 13.86
C ARG A 125 1.40 14.82 13.93
N GLU A 126 2.29 15.01 12.95
CA GLU A 126 3.16 16.19 12.86
C GLU A 126 2.37 17.49 12.69
N ALA A 127 1.24 17.45 11.97
CA ALA A 127 0.32 18.57 11.81
C ALA A 127 -0.63 18.79 13.02
N GLY A 128 -0.44 18.08 14.14
CA GLY A 128 -1.26 18.20 15.34
C GLY A 128 -2.60 17.46 15.29
N GLY A 129 -2.84 16.64 14.26
CA GLY A 129 -3.98 15.74 14.17
C GLY A 129 -3.77 14.47 14.99
N SER A 130 -4.84 13.72 15.25
CA SER A 130 -4.78 12.49 16.08
C SER A 130 -3.79 11.42 15.58
N GLY A 131 -3.62 11.29 14.26
CA GLY A 131 -2.80 10.25 13.62
C GLY A 131 -3.01 8.83 14.17
N ASP A 132 -4.23 8.56 14.62
CA ASP A 132 -4.58 7.36 15.36
C ASP A 132 -4.97 6.22 14.40
N SER A 133 -4.16 5.16 14.39
CA SER A 133 -4.33 3.98 13.55
C SER A 133 -5.57 3.15 13.91
N SER A 134 -6.06 3.25 15.16
CA SER A 134 -7.28 2.55 15.61
C SER A 134 -8.55 3.02 14.90
N ARG A 135 -8.48 4.17 14.23
CA ARG A 135 -9.58 4.81 13.50
C ARG A 135 -9.79 4.24 12.09
N TYR A 136 -8.84 3.45 11.59
CA TYR A 136 -9.00 2.58 10.41
C TYR A 136 -9.65 1.24 10.76
N MET A 137 -9.85 0.95 12.06
CA MET A 137 -10.59 -0.21 12.52
C MET A 137 -12.03 0.19 12.83
N ARG A 138 -12.98 -0.66 12.42
CA ARG A 138 -14.37 -0.55 12.88
C ARG A 138 -14.35 -0.65 14.41
N PRO A 139 -14.97 0.27 15.17
CA PRO A 139 -15.14 0.06 16.60
C PRO A 139 -15.90 -1.26 16.81
N ARG A 140 -15.43 -2.11 17.72
CA ARG A 140 -16.30 -3.10 18.36
C ARG A 140 -17.42 -2.28 18.99
N LYS A 141 -18.63 -2.35 18.45
CA LYS A 141 -19.77 -1.58 18.98
C LYS A 141 -20.00 -1.94 20.43
N GLU A 142 -20.09 -0.92 21.29
CA GLU A 142 -21.37 -0.45 21.85
C GLU A 142 -21.38 1.10 21.83
N GLY A 143 -22.40 1.73 21.26
CA GLY A 143 -22.78 3.12 21.60
C GLY A 143 -22.41 4.32 20.68
N GLY A 144 -21.31 4.34 19.93
CA GLY A 144 -20.86 5.59 19.28
C GLY A 144 -21.56 5.97 17.96
N GLY A 145 -22.28 7.09 17.93
CA GLY A 145 -22.99 7.63 16.76
C GLY A 145 -22.08 8.27 15.69
N PRO A 146 -22.64 8.71 14.55
CA PRO A 146 -21.90 9.36 13.47
C PRO A 146 -21.38 10.77 13.81
N GLU A 147 -22.00 11.44 14.78
CA GLU A 147 -21.79 12.87 15.07
C GLU A 147 -20.55 13.16 15.94
N ASP A 148 -20.03 12.17 16.67
CA ASP A 148 -18.87 12.31 17.58
C ASP A 148 -17.50 12.47 16.88
N ARG A 149 -17.44 12.66 15.55
CA ARG A 149 -16.24 12.34 14.75
C ARG A 149 -15.76 13.43 13.77
N LYS A 150 -16.01 14.71 14.07
CA LYS A 150 -15.68 15.82 13.15
C LYS A 150 -14.22 16.29 13.16
N SER A 151 -13.41 16.02 14.19
CA SER A 151 -12.05 16.60 14.31
C SER A 151 -10.91 15.61 13.98
N ASP A 152 -11.23 14.38 13.56
CA ASP A 152 -10.51 13.23 14.10
C ASP A 152 -10.19 12.11 13.07
N GLY A 153 -10.33 12.36 11.76
CA GLY A 153 -10.07 11.38 10.67
C GLY A 153 -8.81 11.67 9.83
N PRO A 154 -8.54 10.88 8.76
CA PRO A 154 -7.57 11.25 7.71
C PRO A 154 -7.83 12.68 7.19
N PRO A 155 -6.84 13.41 6.63
CA PRO A 155 -7.05 14.78 6.17
C PRO A 155 -8.19 14.83 5.16
N ALA A 156 -8.92 15.96 5.09
CA ALA A 156 -10.09 16.08 4.20
C ALA A 156 -9.80 15.73 2.72
N TRP A 157 -8.57 15.93 2.24
CA TRP A 157 -8.16 15.57 0.89
C TRP A 157 -7.94 14.04 0.68
N VAL A 158 -7.64 13.28 1.74
CA VAL A 158 -7.68 11.80 1.73
C VAL A 158 -9.13 11.30 1.81
N LEU A 159 -10.05 12.16 2.24
CA LEU A 159 -11.48 11.89 2.44
C LEU A 159 -12.36 12.65 1.45
N ARG A 160 -11.85 13.02 0.26
CA ARG A 160 -12.66 13.80 -0.69
C ARG A 160 -14.01 13.15 -0.93
N ASP A 161 -15.04 13.96 -0.84
CA ASP A 161 -16.37 13.56 -1.26
C ASP A 161 -16.30 13.23 -2.76
N MET A 162 -16.46 11.95 -3.12
CA MET A 162 -16.92 11.62 -4.46
C MET A 162 -18.22 12.39 -4.68
N LYS A 163 -18.34 13.05 -5.84
CA LYS A 163 -19.60 13.66 -6.31
C LYS A 163 -20.80 12.71 -6.04
N PRO A 164 -22.02 13.26 -5.87
CA PRO A 164 -22.94 13.08 -4.74
C PRO A 164 -23.24 11.63 -4.32
N GLY A 165 -23.06 11.35 -3.02
CA GLY A 165 -23.36 10.06 -2.38
C GLY A 165 -22.72 9.79 -1.00
N GLY A 166 -21.70 10.54 -0.56
CA GLY A 166 -21.21 10.64 0.83
C GLY A 166 -20.32 9.50 1.42
N TRP A 167 -19.19 9.93 2.03
CA TRP A 167 -18.42 9.40 3.20
C TRP A 167 -17.49 8.12 3.22
N THR A 168 -16.30 8.33 3.85
CA THR A 168 -15.39 7.53 4.76
C THR A 168 -14.38 6.41 4.37
N ARG A 169 -13.09 6.66 4.74
CA ARG A 169 -11.97 5.83 5.30
C ARG A 169 -11.58 4.50 4.61
N GLY A 170 -10.30 4.33 4.24
CA GLY A 170 -9.83 3.07 3.66
C GLY A 170 -8.49 3.06 2.92
N ASP A 171 -8.46 2.29 1.84
CA ASP A 171 -7.44 2.05 0.79
C ASP A 171 -6.80 3.30 0.14
N SER A 172 -6.62 4.38 0.90
CA SER A 172 -6.19 5.72 0.50
C SER A 172 -7.18 6.49 -0.37
N ILE A 173 -8.24 5.84 -0.86
CA ILE A 173 -9.30 6.43 -1.69
C ILE A 173 -10.71 6.23 -1.10
N GLY A 174 -10.78 5.79 0.16
CA GLY A 174 -12.02 5.72 0.93
C GLY A 174 -13.04 4.67 0.50
N ARG A 175 -12.64 3.63 -0.26
CA ARG A 175 -13.59 2.61 -0.78
C ARG A 175 -13.82 1.45 0.18
N ALA A 176 -12.88 1.19 1.09
CA ALA A 176 -12.91 0.04 1.98
C ALA A 176 -12.76 0.45 3.43
N ALA A 177 -13.70 0.07 4.30
CA ALA A 177 -13.70 0.44 5.72
C ALA A 177 -12.43 0.04 6.53
N ARG A 178 -11.52 -0.76 5.95
CA ARG A 178 -10.20 -1.12 6.48
C ARG A 178 -9.16 -1.08 5.36
N GLY A 179 -7.89 -0.92 5.73
CA GLY A 179 -6.78 -1.07 4.79
C GLY A 179 -6.80 -2.44 4.11
N VAL A 180 -6.77 -2.44 2.78
CA VAL A 180 -6.73 -3.67 1.97
C VAL A 180 -5.29 -4.10 1.73
N ASN A 181 -4.97 -5.37 2.02
CA ASN A 181 -3.66 -6.00 1.80
C ASN A 181 -3.87 -7.38 1.13
N ASP A 182 -2.78 -8.04 0.72
CA ASP A 182 -2.83 -9.41 0.18
C ASP A 182 -3.60 -10.33 1.14
N GLY A 183 -4.68 -10.96 0.67
CA GLY A 183 -5.52 -11.87 1.47
C GLY A 183 -6.38 -11.20 2.57
N ASN A 184 -6.32 -9.87 2.71
CA ASN A 184 -7.07 -9.08 3.68
C ASN A 184 -7.86 -7.97 2.98
N GLY A 185 -9.14 -8.23 2.73
CA GLY A 185 -10.04 -7.37 1.95
C GLY A 185 -9.90 -7.56 0.44
N PHE A 186 -8.96 -8.38 -0.01
CA PHE A 186 -8.66 -8.63 -1.41
C PHE A 186 -8.13 -10.06 -1.62
N ILE A 187 -8.49 -10.63 -2.76
CA ILE A 187 -7.94 -11.87 -3.33
C ILE A 187 -7.93 -11.72 -4.85
N PHE A 188 -7.04 -12.47 -5.51
CA PHE A 188 -6.95 -12.55 -6.95
C PHE A 188 -7.46 -13.91 -7.42
N ILE A 189 -8.25 -13.92 -8.50
CA ILE A 189 -8.71 -15.14 -9.16
C ILE A 189 -8.12 -15.08 -10.57
N ASP A 190 -7.34 -16.09 -10.95
CA ASP A 190 -6.78 -16.14 -12.29
C ASP A 190 -7.78 -16.61 -13.35
N HIS A 191 -7.35 -16.63 -14.61
CA HIS A 191 -8.18 -17.02 -15.75
C HIS A 191 -8.68 -18.49 -15.72
N VAL A 192 -8.06 -19.38 -14.94
CA VAL A 192 -8.51 -20.77 -14.80
C VAL A 192 -9.31 -21.02 -13.51
N GLY A 193 -9.45 -20.00 -12.65
CA GLY A 193 -10.24 -20.03 -11.43
C GLY A 193 -9.42 -20.25 -10.16
N GLU A 194 -8.10 -20.30 -10.24
CA GLU A 194 -7.22 -20.43 -9.09
C GLU A 194 -7.22 -19.15 -8.27
N VAL A 195 -7.33 -19.30 -6.95
CA VAL A 195 -7.44 -18.21 -5.98
C VAL A 195 -6.10 -17.99 -5.29
N TYR A 196 -5.66 -16.74 -5.27
CA TYR A 196 -4.43 -16.28 -4.61
C TYR A 196 -4.74 -15.10 -3.68
N PRO A 197 -3.92 -14.83 -2.65
CA PRO A 197 -4.04 -13.64 -1.82
C PRO A 197 -3.94 -12.33 -2.63
N SER A 198 -3.14 -12.35 -3.70
CA SER A 198 -3.02 -11.28 -4.68
C SER A 198 -2.40 -11.78 -5.98
N GLY A 199 -2.37 -10.93 -7.01
CA GLY A 199 -1.70 -11.25 -8.28
C GLY A 199 -0.17 -11.33 -8.19
N PHE A 200 0.42 -10.95 -7.06
CA PHE A 200 1.88 -10.97 -6.85
C PHE A 200 2.33 -11.99 -5.79
N LEU A 201 1.40 -12.64 -5.10
CA LEU A 201 1.70 -13.62 -4.06
C LEU A 201 1.29 -15.02 -4.56
N PRO A 202 2.25 -15.85 -5.03
CA PRO A 202 1.96 -17.14 -5.67
C PRO A 202 1.61 -18.25 -4.65
N LEU A 203 0.75 -17.93 -3.69
CA LEU A 203 0.24 -18.86 -2.68
C LEU A 203 -1.16 -19.33 -3.08
N LYS A 204 -1.26 -20.50 -3.70
CA LYS A 204 -2.56 -21.06 -4.11
C LYS A 204 -3.43 -21.35 -2.88
N CYS A 205 -4.60 -20.72 -2.81
CA CYS A 205 -5.54 -20.83 -1.70
C CYS A 205 -6.77 -21.72 -2.00
N GLY A 206 -7.01 -22.05 -3.27
CA GLY A 206 -8.12 -22.89 -3.72
C GLY A 206 -8.51 -22.58 -5.16
N ASN A 207 -9.57 -23.22 -5.66
CA ASN A 207 -10.12 -22.94 -7.00
C ASN A 207 -11.64 -22.72 -6.90
N VAL A 208 -12.15 -21.64 -7.52
CA VAL A 208 -13.58 -21.27 -7.47
C VAL A 208 -14.50 -22.23 -8.20
N LYS A 209 -13.95 -23.10 -9.06
CA LYS A 209 -14.70 -24.16 -9.73
C LYS A 209 -14.96 -25.35 -8.81
N GLU A 210 -14.20 -25.48 -7.72
CA GLU A 210 -14.26 -26.61 -6.80
C GLU A 210 -14.89 -26.24 -5.45
N LYS A 211 -14.63 -25.02 -4.95
CA LYS A 211 -15.12 -24.55 -3.65
C LYS A 211 -15.69 -23.15 -3.77
N SER A 212 -16.67 -22.85 -2.91
CA SER A 212 -17.22 -21.49 -2.79
C SER A 212 -16.12 -20.49 -2.46
N ILE A 213 -16.10 -19.36 -3.19
CA ILE A 213 -15.17 -18.25 -2.93
C ILE A 213 -15.28 -17.73 -1.49
N ILE A 214 -16.47 -17.79 -0.89
CA ILE A 214 -16.71 -17.39 0.49
C ILE A 214 -15.96 -18.32 1.45
N ASP A 215 -16.02 -19.64 1.20
CA ASP A 215 -15.34 -20.64 2.02
C ASP A 215 -13.82 -20.51 1.87
N ILE A 216 -13.31 -20.43 0.64
CA ILE A 216 -11.89 -20.21 0.36
C ILE A 216 -11.40 -18.98 1.13
N TYR A 217 -12.06 -17.83 0.96
CA TYR A 217 -11.62 -16.58 1.58
C TYR A 217 -11.69 -16.62 3.11
N ARG A 218 -12.80 -17.11 3.68
CA ARG A 218 -13.02 -17.07 5.13
C ARG A 218 -12.24 -18.15 5.87
N ASN A 219 -12.07 -19.34 5.29
CA ASN A 219 -11.59 -20.52 6.00
C ASN A 219 -10.20 -21.00 5.63
N ASN A 220 -9.63 -20.58 4.49
CA ASN A 220 -8.26 -20.97 4.14
C ASN A 220 -7.26 -20.54 5.25
N PRO A 221 -6.39 -21.46 5.74
CA PRO A 221 -5.45 -21.16 6.83
C PRO A 221 -4.51 -20.00 6.53
N HIS A 222 -4.01 -19.88 5.30
CA HIS A 222 -3.10 -18.79 4.91
C HIS A 222 -3.81 -17.44 4.88
N LEU A 223 -5.01 -17.39 4.31
CA LEU A 223 -5.80 -16.15 4.28
C LEU A 223 -6.23 -15.73 5.70
N LYS A 224 -6.58 -16.68 6.57
CA LYS A 224 -6.81 -16.40 8.00
C LYS A 224 -5.56 -15.82 8.65
N LYS A 225 -4.38 -16.42 8.42
CA LYS A 225 -3.10 -15.98 8.96
C LYS A 225 -2.72 -14.57 8.51
N MET A 226 -2.92 -14.23 7.23
CA MET A 226 -2.63 -12.89 6.69
C MET A 226 -3.50 -11.77 7.29
N ARG A 227 -4.68 -12.12 7.81
CA ARG A 227 -5.56 -11.18 8.51
C ARG A 227 -5.26 -11.06 10.00
N ASP A 228 -4.36 -11.89 10.52
CA ASP A 228 -3.91 -11.85 11.90
C ASP A 228 -2.52 -11.20 11.98
N PHE A 229 -2.52 -9.88 12.17
CA PHE A 229 -1.28 -9.11 12.25
C PHE A 229 -0.46 -9.37 13.53
N SER A 230 -1.02 -10.06 14.53
CA SER A 230 -0.24 -10.50 15.71
C SER A 230 0.81 -11.57 15.35
N GLN A 231 0.68 -12.18 14.17
CA GLN A 231 1.60 -13.19 13.64
C GLN A 231 2.64 -12.62 12.66
N LEU A 232 2.69 -11.30 12.46
CA LEU A 232 3.79 -10.66 11.73
C LEU A 232 5.12 -10.93 12.43
N LYS A 233 6.21 -10.92 11.67
CA LYS A 233 7.58 -11.11 12.17
C LYS A 233 8.43 -9.86 11.93
N GLY A 234 9.63 -9.83 12.51
CA GLY A 234 10.55 -8.70 12.44
C GLY A 234 9.94 -7.47 13.11
N LYS A 235 10.46 -6.28 12.78
CA LYS A 235 10.00 -5.01 13.35
C LYS A 235 8.51 -4.72 13.11
N CYS A 236 7.90 -5.28 12.06
CA CYS A 236 6.48 -5.13 11.80
C CYS A 236 5.58 -5.67 12.93
N TRP A 237 6.05 -6.66 13.70
CA TRP A 237 5.31 -7.18 14.86
C TRP A 237 5.14 -6.13 15.97
N ALA A 238 6.22 -5.38 16.25
CA ALA A 238 6.31 -4.34 17.27
C ALA A 238 6.01 -2.93 16.72
N CYS A 239 5.36 -2.84 15.55
CA CYS A 239 5.07 -1.57 14.90
C CYS A 239 3.73 -0.99 15.35
N ASP A 240 3.72 0.30 15.71
CA ASP A 240 2.53 1.08 16.09
C ASP A 240 1.56 1.35 14.92
N TYR A 241 2.00 1.09 13.69
CA TYR A 241 1.17 1.14 12.47
C TYR A 241 0.78 -0.24 11.92
N ARG A 242 1.09 -1.34 12.63
CA ARG A 242 0.89 -2.71 12.11
C ARG A 242 -0.54 -2.99 11.65
N ASP A 243 -1.53 -2.41 12.34
CA ASP A 243 -2.95 -2.69 12.10
C ASP A 243 -3.53 -2.00 10.87
N VAL A 244 -2.77 -1.08 10.27
CA VAL A 244 -3.19 -0.29 9.10
C VAL A 244 -2.27 -0.51 7.92
N CYS A 245 -0.97 -0.55 8.17
CA CYS A 245 0.05 -0.83 7.18
C CYS A 245 0.18 -2.35 6.99
N GLY A 246 0.66 -3.05 8.01
CA GLY A 246 0.94 -4.50 7.95
C GLY A 246 2.01 -4.93 6.94
N GLY A 247 2.58 -4.04 6.11
CA GLY A 247 3.59 -4.33 5.08
C GLY A 247 3.07 -5.13 3.87
N ALA A 248 3.76 -5.06 2.72
CA ALA A 248 3.38 -5.83 1.54
C ALA A 248 3.77 -7.31 1.72
N ARG A 249 2.77 -8.19 1.76
CA ARG A 249 3.00 -9.62 2.04
C ARG A 249 3.63 -10.32 0.84
N SER A 250 3.26 -9.90 -0.37
CA SER A 250 3.84 -10.36 -1.63
C SER A 250 5.34 -10.06 -1.72
N ARG A 251 5.78 -8.83 -1.38
CA ARG A 251 7.20 -8.47 -1.36
C ARG A 251 7.96 -9.15 -0.22
N ALA A 252 7.39 -9.21 0.98
CA ALA A 252 7.96 -9.97 2.09
C ALA A 252 8.23 -11.43 1.68
N PHE A 253 7.28 -12.08 1.00
CA PHE A 253 7.44 -13.43 0.49
C PHE A 253 8.49 -13.53 -0.62
N ALA A 254 8.50 -12.60 -1.57
CA ALA A 254 9.46 -12.61 -2.68
C ALA A 254 10.93 -12.51 -2.19
N VAL A 255 11.16 -11.76 -1.12
CA VAL A 255 12.50 -11.52 -0.56
C VAL A 255 12.91 -12.62 0.42
N THR A 256 11.99 -13.10 1.27
CA THR A 256 12.33 -13.96 2.41
C THR A 256 11.80 -15.39 2.31
N GLY A 257 10.88 -15.65 1.39
CA GLY A 257 10.08 -16.88 1.37
C GLY A 257 9.00 -16.95 2.45
N ASP A 258 8.85 -15.93 3.31
CA ASP A 258 7.84 -15.87 4.36
C ASP A 258 6.93 -14.65 4.19
N TYR A 259 5.66 -14.89 3.84
CA TYR A 259 4.66 -13.83 3.65
C TYR A 259 4.27 -13.12 4.96
N MET A 260 4.71 -13.62 6.13
CA MET A 260 4.53 -12.96 7.43
C MET A 260 5.76 -12.16 7.87
N ALA A 261 6.84 -12.14 7.08
CA ALA A 261 8.03 -11.33 7.36
C ALA A 261 7.73 -9.82 7.35
N SER A 262 8.65 -9.05 7.90
CA SER A 262 8.63 -7.59 7.83
C SER A 262 8.74 -7.08 6.39
N GLU A 263 8.19 -5.89 6.15
CA GLU A 263 8.37 -5.16 4.89
C GLU A 263 9.85 -4.80 4.69
N ALA A 264 10.47 -5.34 3.65
CA ALA A 264 11.89 -5.22 3.37
C ALA A 264 12.32 -3.82 2.90
N TRP A 265 11.38 -2.97 2.47
CA TRP A 265 11.65 -1.61 1.98
C TRP A 265 11.17 -0.49 2.90
N CYS A 266 10.87 -0.79 4.16
CA CYS A 266 10.38 0.19 5.12
C CYS A 266 11.50 0.63 6.06
N THR A 267 12.04 1.84 5.91
CA THR A 267 13.11 2.38 6.79
C THR A 267 12.64 2.73 8.20
N TYR A 268 11.33 2.79 8.44
CA TYR A 268 10.76 3.11 9.74
C TYR A 268 11.15 2.11 10.82
N VAL A 269 11.79 2.59 11.88
CA VAL A 269 12.02 1.83 13.11
C VAL A 269 10.94 2.22 14.12
N PRO A 270 10.12 1.27 14.61
CA PRO A 270 9.13 1.57 15.64
C PRO A 270 9.78 2.13 16.92
N PRO A 271 9.14 3.08 17.63
CA PRO A 271 9.65 3.63 18.89
C PRO A 271 10.00 2.58 19.93
N ALA A 272 9.26 1.46 19.94
CA ALA A 272 9.53 0.33 20.83
C ALA A 272 10.91 -0.33 20.58
N LEU A 273 11.48 -0.17 19.39
CA LEU A 273 12.76 -0.75 18.96
C LEU A 273 13.86 0.32 18.75
N GLU A 274 13.53 1.61 18.86
CA GLU A 274 14.47 2.72 18.60
C GLU A 274 15.68 2.73 19.55
N HIS A 275 15.50 2.22 20.76
CA HIS A 275 16.57 2.09 21.76
C HIS A 275 17.60 1.00 21.45
N VAL A 276 17.38 0.18 20.42
CA VAL A 276 18.26 -0.92 20.03
C VAL A 276 19.24 -0.43 18.98
N GLU A 277 20.47 -0.19 19.40
CA GLU A 277 21.53 0.32 18.53
C GLU A 277 22.25 -0.78 17.74
N GLY A 278 22.85 -0.41 16.60
CA GLY A 278 23.71 -1.31 15.82
C GLY A 278 22.99 -2.43 15.06
N VAL A 279 21.65 -2.42 15.02
CA VAL A 279 20.85 -3.42 14.31
C VAL A 279 20.39 -2.88 12.97
N ASN A 280 20.74 -3.61 11.89
CA ASN A 280 20.15 -3.36 10.57
C ASN A 280 18.81 -4.11 10.46
N TRP A 281 17.71 -3.40 10.71
CA TRP A 281 16.37 -3.97 10.65
C TRP A 281 15.88 -4.39 9.26
N LEU A 282 16.63 -4.06 8.21
CA LEU A 282 16.35 -4.47 6.83
C LEU A 282 17.19 -5.68 6.41
N ALA A 283 18.10 -6.16 7.26
CA ALA A 283 18.87 -7.36 6.99
C ALA A 283 17.93 -8.60 6.86
N PRO A 284 18.20 -9.53 5.92
CA PRO A 284 17.29 -10.65 5.65
C PRO A 284 16.90 -11.48 6.89
N ASP A 285 17.84 -11.70 7.81
CA ASP A 285 17.60 -12.41 9.07
C ASP A 285 16.70 -11.62 10.03
N MET A 286 16.85 -10.29 10.06
CA MET A 286 16.03 -9.40 10.88
C MET A 286 14.59 -9.27 10.40
N LEU A 287 14.32 -9.50 9.11
CA LEU A 287 12.96 -9.44 8.56
C LEU A 287 12.04 -10.54 9.10
N ILE A 288 12.60 -11.70 9.45
CA ILE A 288 11.87 -12.86 9.99
C ILE A 288 12.08 -13.08 11.48
N LYS A 289 12.95 -12.28 12.11
CA LYS A 289 13.35 -12.40 13.51
C LYS A 289 12.15 -12.22 14.45
N ASP A 290 12.15 -12.97 15.55
CA ASP A 290 11.26 -12.67 16.67
C ASP A 290 11.82 -11.48 17.45
N VAL A 291 11.22 -10.31 17.27
CA VAL A 291 11.74 -9.07 17.87
C VAL A 291 11.39 -8.91 19.35
N ARG A 292 10.62 -9.84 19.94
CA ARG A 292 10.27 -9.81 21.37
C ARG A 292 11.50 -9.82 22.27
N GLU A 293 12.58 -10.47 21.85
CA GLU A 293 13.85 -10.50 22.60
C GLU A 293 14.58 -9.15 22.65
N TYR A 294 14.20 -8.20 21.79
CA TYR A 294 14.75 -6.85 21.71
C TYR A 294 13.87 -5.80 22.41
N LEU A 295 12.72 -6.20 22.94
CA LEU A 295 11.77 -5.29 23.58
C LEU A 295 11.97 -5.24 25.09
N LYS A 296 11.64 -4.09 25.67
CA LYS A 296 11.44 -3.99 27.11
C LYS A 296 10.24 -4.84 27.53
N PRO A 297 10.28 -5.55 28.68
CA PRO A 297 9.19 -6.43 29.12
C PRO A 297 7.80 -5.77 29.16
N GLU A 298 7.75 -4.47 29.50
CA GLU A 298 6.53 -3.66 29.51
C GLU A 298 5.93 -3.40 28.12
N ASP A 299 6.77 -3.36 27.08
CA ASP A 299 6.36 -3.10 25.71
C ASP A 299 5.81 -4.36 25.03
N VAL A 300 6.32 -5.54 25.38
CA VAL A 300 5.83 -6.84 24.84
C VAL A 300 4.32 -6.97 25.05
N LYS A 301 3.84 -6.65 26.26
CA LYS A 301 2.41 -6.71 26.63
C LYS A 301 1.51 -5.79 25.80
N LYS A 302 2.06 -4.71 25.22
CA LYS A 302 1.29 -3.80 24.35
C LYS A 302 0.93 -4.47 23.02
N PHE A 303 1.80 -5.37 22.54
CA PHE A 303 1.69 -5.99 21.22
C PHE A 303 1.07 -7.39 21.25
N GLU A 304 1.01 -8.05 22.40
CA GLU A 304 0.40 -9.37 22.60
C GLU A 304 -1.14 -9.38 22.56
N LYS A 305 -1.80 -8.24 22.73
CA LYS A 305 -3.25 -8.19 22.66
C LYS A 305 -3.73 -8.51 21.24
N PRO A 306 -4.58 -9.54 21.06
CA PRO A 306 -5.21 -9.77 19.77
C PRO A 306 -6.12 -8.59 19.42
N VAL A 307 -6.06 -8.18 18.16
CA VAL A 307 -6.87 -7.09 17.58
C VAL A 307 -8.24 -7.61 17.14
#